data_AF-A0A0G8F312-F1
#
_entry.id   AF-A0A0G8F312-F1
#
_cell.length_a   1.000
_cell.length_b   1.000
_cell.length_c   1.000
_cell.angle_alpha   90.00
_cell.angle_beta   90.00
_cell.angle_gamma   90.00
#
_symmetry.space_group_name_H-M   'P 1'
#
loop_
_entity.id
_entity.type
_entity.pdbx_description
1 polymer ?
#
loop_
_entity_poly.entity_id
_entity_poly.type
_entity_poly.pdbx_seq_one_letter_code
_entity_poly.pdbx_strand_id
1 'polypeptide(L)'
;MEEQLRRISHLLKLGDVELAKEEAEWMIKEDPEDATGYICLSHVYYFGFRQIDEASKYLEEALKIDHLDENVLLTALDIFYAQENFERLKEIAEIGIKNYPEEGVYYFYVGEAKVHIESLNKGITYYNKAIELEPENDMYVGRYAFILLSYYPKRIEEGIKAEKRALELNPENVTNLVSFANVAKEKGNFKKARMLAETAIRLEPNHEGAYKIYRDTIGTKNKYCAFMASFTYTFWNSFSKFCKIFSFTSKKSLKLYYILVVLSLLGWIILPVYLTGWYAGSVYIVIFMMYSISSIIKGRIHKEVGLGTRFDAEYNVKKNKIIRNREISNMESTVKKEEATTIPAAKLSKEELEAQLEGFWSKGTVYEGQQEVAAAVKEPALSSAEHKKIQSYSDIESPKYNKWYICLIVVLSISFIFKVGKLYNLNHTNAVNTTPQMSQETKNIIVEQQDKALKDKKESFDKLEVVTVLYVLRKGDWNGSTIEGAIEKSYVPVMLEKVGQPAGEKLKKATPIKIYKEDTRTYVLLQNGDSSFIIEITARKLTHIYGESWNNAQEEMQKYEELLGKIESQGVEAGGI
;
A
#
# COMPACT_ATOMS: atom_id res chain seq x y z
N MET A 1 12.97 -53.50 14.86
CA MET A 1 13.15 -52.09 14.43
C MET A 1 12.43 -51.07 15.31
N GLU A 2 11.09 -51.06 15.37
CA GLU A 2 10.31 -49.98 16.03
C GLU A 2 10.65 -49.77 17.53
N GLU A 3 10.85 -50.85 18.29
CA GLU A 3 11.23 -50.76 19.72
C GLU A 3 12.60 -50.08 19.91
N GLN A 4 13.57 -50.39 19.05
CA GLN A 4 14.91 -49.81 19.11
C GLN A 4 14.89 -48.33 18.72
N LEU A 5 14.12 -47.97 17.68
CA LEU A 5 13.88 -46.58 17.31
C LEU A 5 13.26 -45.76 18.46
N ARG A 6 12.29 -46.35 19.18
CA ARG A 6 11.68 -45.72 20.35
C ARG A 6 12.68 -45.54 21.49
N ARG A 7 13.54 -46.53 21.73
CA ARG A 7 14.62 -46.46 22.73
C ARG A 7 15.61 -45.35 22.41
N ILE A 8 16.11 -45.29 21.17
CA ILE A 8 17.00 -44.23 20.70
C ILE A 8 16.33 -42.86 20.81
N SER A 9 15.07 -42.74 20.36
CA SER A 9 14.30 -41.50 20.51
C SER A 9 14.16 -41.06 21.97
N HIS A 10 13.99 -42.01 22.90
CA HIS A 10 13.94 -41.73 24.33
C HIS A 10 15.28 -41.18 24.86
N LEU A 11 16.40 -41.81 24.52
CA LEU A 11 17.74 -41.33 24.91
C LEU A 11 18.02 -39.94 24.36
N LEU A 12 17.68 -39.68 23.10
CA LEU A 12 17.84 -38.36 22.48
C LEU A 12 16.99 -37.28 23.18
N LYS A 13 15.79 -37.63 23.65
CA LYS A 13 14.94 -36.73 24.46
C LYS A 13 15.54 -36.44 25.83
N LEU A 14 16.27 -37.38 26.42
CA LEU A 14 16.99 -37.18 27.68
C LEU A 14 18.28 -36.35 27.49
N GLY A 15 18.74 -36.19 26.24
CA GLY A 15 19.98 -35.49 25.91
C GLY A 15 21.22 -36.40 25.92
N ASP A 16 21.03 -37.70 26.12
CA ASP A 16 22.11 -38.71 26.17
C ASP A 16 22.52 -39.14 24.76
N VAL A 17 22.94 -38.16 23.95
CA VAL A 17 23.23 -38.34 22.51
C VAL A 17 24.37 -39.33 22.27
N GLU A 18 25.42 -39.29 23.10
CA GLU A 18 26.55 -40.22 22.98
C GLU A 18 26.17 -41.65 23.32
N LEU A 19 25.34 -41.87 24.35
CA LEU A 19 24.85 -43.21 24.67
C LEU A 19 23.94 -43.76 23.56
N ALA A 20 23.07 -42.90 23.00
CA ALA A 20 22.25 -43.29 21.85
C ALA A 20 23.11 -43.68 20.65
N LYS A 21 24.21 -42.97 20.43
CA LYS A 21 25.20 -43.30 19.39
C LYS A 21 25.85 -44.66 19.65
N GLU A 22 26.37 -44.88 20.86
CA GLU A 22 27.01 -46.15 21.24
C GLU A 22 26.06 -47.34 21.08
N GLU A 23 24.79 -47.20 21.48
CA GLU A 23 23.78 -48.24 21.31
C GLU A 23 23.50 -48.53 19.83
N ALA A 24 23.38 -47.50 19.00
CA ALA A 24 23.17 -47.68 17.56
C ALA A 24 24.40 -48.30 16.86
N GLU A 25 25.62 -47.89 17.23
CA GLU A 25 26.87 -48.49 16.73
C GLU A 25 27.01 -49.95 17.17
N TRP A 26 26.58 -50.28 18.40
CA TRP A 26 26.55 -51.65 18.88
C TRP A 26 25.57 -52.52 18.09
N MET A 27 24.39 -52.01 17.73
CA MET A 27 23.44 -52.73 16.86
C MET A 27 24.05 -53.06 15.50
N ILE A 28 24.74 -52.09 14.87
CA ILE A 28 25.45 -52.31 13.60
C ILE A 28 26.55 -53.36 13.75
N LYS A 29 27.25 -53.38 14.89
CA LYS A 29 28.30 -54.36 15.16
C LYS A 29 27.76 -55.76 15.40
N GLU A 30 26.61 -55.88 16.06
CA GLU A 30 25.95 -57.15 16.32
C GLU A 30 25.38 -57.76 15.05
N ASP A 31 24.72 -56.94 14.23
CA ASP A 31 24.17 -57.36 12.93
C ASP A 31 24.36 -56.27 11.85
N PRO A 32 25.46 -56.35 11.06
CA PRO A 32 25.71 -55.39 9.97
C PRO A 32 24.76 -55.51 8.78
N GLU A 33 23.97 -56.60 8.69
CA GLU A 33 23.00 -56.81 7.60
C GLU A 33 21.58 -56.39 8.01
N ASP A 34 21.37 -55.90 9.23
CA ASP A 34 20.11 -55.29 9.68
C ASP A 34 20.15 -53.76 9.51
N ALA A 35 19.21 -53.23 8.72
CA ALA A 35 19.04 -51.80 8.49
C ALA A 35 18.73 -51.02 9.79
N THR A 36 18.19 -51.68 10.83
CA THR A 36 17.77 -51.05 12.10
C THR A 36 18.89 -50.24 12.74
N GLY A 37 20.10 -50.79 12.84
CA GLY A 37 21.23 -50.11 13.47
C GLY A 37 21.64 -48.84 12.71
N TYR A 38 21.63 -48.90 11.38
CA TYR A 38 21.92 -47.77 10.50
C TYR A 38 20.86 -46.67 10.56
N ILE A 39 19.57 -47.02 10.59
CA ILE A 39 18.48 -46.04 10.80
C ILE A 39 18.61 -45.39 12.18
N CYS A 40 18.87 -46.18 13.23
CA CYS A 40 19.05 -45.67 14.59
C CYS A 40 20.21 -44.68 14.65
N LEU A 41 21.34 -45.01 14.04
CA LEU A 41 22.51 -44.13 14.00
C LEU A 41 22.22 -42.87 13.18
N SER A 42 21.51 -43.02 12.06
CA SER A 42 21.02 -41.89 11.26
C SER A 42 20.15 -40.93 12.07
N HIS A 43 19.19 -41.45 12.86
CA HIS A 43 18.38 -40.66 13.79
C HIS A 43 19.21 -39.93 14.85
N VAL A 44 20.25 -40.58 15.39
CA VAL A 44 21.16 -39.97 16.37
C VAL A 44 21.90 -38.78 15.75
N TYR A 45 22.44 -38.93 14.53
CA TYR A 45 23.10 -37.84 13.83
C TYR A 45 22.13 -36.71 13.45
N TYR A 46 20.90 -37.05 13.06
CA TYR A 46 19.90 -36.07 12.65
C TYR A 46 19.34 -35.26 13.83
N PHE A 47 18.82 -35.91 14.87
CA PHE A 47 18.17 -35.24 15.99
C PHE A 47 19.14 -34.85 17.11
N GLY A 48 20.14 -35.68 17.40
CA GLY A 48 21.10 -35.47 18.49
C GLY A 48 22.21 -34.50 18.10
N PHE A 49 23.04 -34.90 17.13
CA PHE A 49 24.18 -34.08 16.69
C PHE A 49 23.81 -32.96 15.71
N ARG A 50 22.62 -33.01 15.10
CA ARG A 50 22.16 -32.08 14.05
C ARG A 50 23.10 -32.02 12.84
N GLN A 51 23.70 -33.17 12.51
CA GLN A 51 24.61 -33.34 11.38
C GLN A 51 23.88 -34.12 10.27
N ILE A 52 23.12 -33.39 9.46
CA ILE A 52 22.22 -34.00 8.47
C ILE A 52 23.02 -34.76 7.40
N ASP A 53 24.21 -34.27 7.03
CA ASP A 53 25.08 -34.94 6.06
C ASP A 53 25.56 -36.30 6.56
N GLU A 54 25.97 -36.41 7.83
CA GLU A 54 26.35 -37.72 8.41
C GLU A 54 25.14 -38.64 8.55
N ALA A 55 23.99 -38.12 8.98
CA ALA A 55 22.74 -38.89 9.05
C ALA A 55 22.41 -39.53 7.69
N SER A 56 22.53 -38.75 6.61
CA SER A 56 22.26 -39.26 5.26
C SER A 56 23.20 -40.39 4.81
N LYS A 57 24.46 -40.42 5.27
CA LYS A 57 25.38 -41.52 4.93
C LYS A 57 24.91 -42.84 5.53
N TYR A 58 24.53 -42.85 6.80
CA TYR A 58 24.03 -44.05 7.47
C TYR A 58 22.67 -44.47 6.92
N LEU A 59 21.81 -43.49 6.58
CA LEU A 59 20.57 -43.77 5.88
C LEU A 59 20.79 -44.45 4.53
N GLU A 60 21.78 -44.00 3.74
CA GLU A 60 22.10 -44.63 2.46
C GLU A 60 22.59 -46.08 2.62
N GLU A 61 23.30 -46.41 3.72
CA GLU A 61 23.61 -47.81 4.03
C GLU A 61 22.34 -48.61 4.40
N ALA A 62 21.43 -48.04 5.19
CA ALA A 62 20.14 -48.67 5.49
C ALA A 62 19.31 -48.96 4.22
N LEU A 63 19.27 -48.00 3.28
CA LEU A 63 18.60 -48.15 1.99
C LEU A 63 19.24 -49.23 1.11
N LYS A 64 20.57 -49.41 1.16
CA LYS A 64 21.22 -50.51 0.41
C LYS A 64 20.80 -51.88 0.93
N ILE A 65 20.61 -51.99 2.25
CA ILE A 65 20.22 -53.22 2.92
C ILE A 65 18.74 -53.51 2.65
N ASP A 66 17.86 -52.57 2.96
CA ASP A 66 16.42 -52.71 2.78
C ASP A 66 15.77 -51.40 2.33
N HIS A 67 15.68 -51.21 1.01
CA HIS A 67 15.02 -50.06 0.39
C HIS A 67 13.49 -50.21 0.30
N LEU A 68 12.91 -51.30 0.81
CA LEU A 68 11.47 -51.53 0.79
C LEU A 68 10.86 -51.46 2.19
N ASP A 69 11.64 -51.59 3.26
CA ASP A 69 11.17 -51.39 4.63
C ASP A 69 10.61 -49.98 4.84
N GLU A 70 9.42 -49.94 5.44
CA GLU A 70 8.67 -48.70 5.63
C GLU A 70 9.38 -47.71 6.55
N ASN A 71 10.02 -48.16 7.62
CA ASN A 71 10.71 -47.26 8.55
C ASN A 71 11.97 -46.68 7.90
N VAL A 72 12.67 -47.46 7.07
CA VAL A 72 13.80 -46.96 6.26
C VAL A 72 13.30 -45.86 5.33
N LEU A 73 12.20 -46.11 4.60
CA LEU A 73 11.63 -45.15 3.67
C LEU A 73 11.15 -43.88 4.38
N LEU A 74 10.40 -43.99 5.48
CA LEU A 74 9.92 -42.84 6.25
C LEU A 74 11.07 -42.00 6.81
N THR A 75 12.10 -42.65 7.37
CA THR A 75 13.31 -41.96 7.83
C THR A 75 14.03 -41.26 6.68
N ALA A 76 14.05 -41.89 5.50
CA ALA A 76 14.63 -41.29 4.31
C ALA A 76 13.88 -40.05 3.85
N LEU A 77 12.54 -40.04 3.92
CA LEU A 77 11.75 -38.86 3.59
C LEU A 77 12.10 -37.68 4.50
N ASP A 78 12.16 -37.89 5.80
CA ASP A 78 12.44 -36.83 6.77
C ASP A 78 13.84 -36.23 6.56
N ILE A 79 14.85 -37.07 6.36
CA ILE A 79 16.24 -36.63 6.18
C ILE A 79 16.43 -35.96 4.82
N PHE A 80 15.97 -36.56 3.73
CA PHE A 80 16.15 -35.94 2.40
C PHE A 80 15.33 -34.67 2.25
N TYR A 81 14.17 -34.56 2.92
CA TYR A 81 13.44 -33.30 3.01
C TYR A 81 14.24 -32.23 3.75
N ALA A 82 14.82 -32.57 4.91
CA ALA A 82 15.63 -31.64 5.69
C ALA A 82 16.96 -31.24 5.01
N GLN A 83 17.54 -32.13 4.19
CA GLN A 83 18.69 -31.81 3.34
C GLN A 83 18.33 -30.97 2.11
N GLU A 84 17.04 -30.72 1.86
CA GLU A 84 16.55 -30.13 0.61
C GLU A 84 16.98 -30.93 -0.64
N ASN A 85 17.26 -32.23 -0.48
CA ASN A 85 17.58 -33.13 -1.58
C ASN A 85 16.29 -33.67 -2.21
N PHE A 86 15.59 -32.77 -2.91
CA PHE A 86 14.26 -33.07 -3.45
C PHE A 86 14.25 -34.18 -4.50
N GLU A 87 15.37 -34.44 -5.18
CA GLU A 87 15.46 -35.53 -6.17
C GLU A 87 15.45 -36.90 -5.49
N ARG A 88 16.28 -37.09 -4.44
CA ARG A 88 16.22 -38.31 -3.62
C ARG A 88 14.89 -38.44 -2.89
N LEU A 89 14.37 -37.33 -2.34
CA LEU A 89 13.05 -37.32 -1.70
C LEU A 89 11.96 -37.84 -2.64
N LYS A 90 11.96 -37.40 -3.90
CA LYS A 90 11.01 -37.86 -4.91
C LYS A 90 11.14 -39.36 -5.18
N GLU A 91 12.37 -39.83 -5.37
CA GLU A 91 12.65 -41.25 -5.65
C GLU A 91 12.14 -42.14 -4.52
N ILE A 92 12.50 -41.83 -3.27
CA ILE A 92 12.05 -42.56 -2.08
C ILE A 92 10.53 -42.51 -1.95
N ALA A 93 9.91 -41.34 -2.13
CA ALA A 93 8.47 -41.21 -2.04
C ALA A 93 7.73 -41.99 -3.17
N GLU A 94 8.30 -42.08 -4.38
CA GLU A 94 7.75 -42.88 -5.47
C GLU A 94 7.90 -44.40 -5.22
N ILE A 95 8.99 -44.84 -4.59
CA ILE A 95 9.14 -46.21 -4.08
C ILE A 95 8.07 -46.50 -3.02
N GLY A 96 7.86 -45.57 -2.08
CA GLY A 96 6.83 -45.66 -1.07
C GLY A 96 5.42 -45.79 -1.66
N ILE A 97 5.03 -44.93 -2.62
CA ILE A 97 3.74 -45.05 -3.32
C ILE A 97 3.56 -46.42 -3.99
N LYS A 98 4.62 -47.00 -4.55
CA LYS A 98 4.54 -48.29 -5.25
C LYS A 98 4.28 -49.46 -4.29
N ASN A 99 4.87 -49.42 -3.08
CA ASN A 99 4.79 -50.52 -2.11
C ASN A 99 3.70 -50.30 -1.05
N TYR A 100 3.38 -49.05 -0.75
CA TYR A 100 2.42 -48.59 0.27
C TYR A 100 1.45 -47.56 -0.34
N PRO A 101 0.62 -47.95 -1.32
CA PRO A 101 -0.24 -47.02 -2.08
C PRO A 101 -1.40 -46.41 -1.26
N GLU A 102 -1.65 -46.92 -0.05
CA GLU A 102 -2.71 -46.42 0.84
C GLU A 102 -2.19 -45.38 1.84
N GLU A 103 -0.88 -45.22 1.96
CA GLU A 103 -0.26 -44.30 2.91
C GLU A 103 -0.13 -42.88 2.31
N GLY A 104 -0.76 -41.90 2.95
CA GLY A 104 -0.83 -40.53 2.44
C GLY A 104 0.50 -39.80 2.47
N VAL A 105 1.40 -40.18 3.39
CA VAL A 105 2.73 -39.57 3.59
C VAL A 105 3.59 -39.56 2.34
N TYR A 106 3.59 -40.65 1.56
CA TYR A 106 4.37 -40.72 0.33
C TYR A 106 3.83 -39.79 -0.76
N TYR A 107 2.50 -39.69 -0.89
CA TYR A 107 1.89 -38.70 -1.77
C TYR A 107 2.21 -37.27 -1.33
N PHE A 108 2.18 -36.99 -0.03
CA PHE A 108 2.57 -35.68 0.49
C PHE A 108 4.00 -35.30 0.08
N TYR A 109 4.97 -36.21 0.29
CA TYR A 109 6.37 -35.94 -0.02
C TYR A 109 6.69 -35.92 -1.53
N VAL A 110 5.98 -36.68 -2.38
CA VAL A 110 6.03 -36.45 -3.84
C VAL A 110 5.49 -35.07 -4.19
N GLY A 111 4.43 -34.62 -3.51
CA GLY A 111 3.91 -33.26 -3.62
C GLY A 111 4.98 -32.21 -3.32
N GLU A 112 5.66 -32.35 -2.18
CA GLU A 112 6.78 -31.47 -1.77
C GLU A 112 7.88 -31.46 -2.82
N ALA A 113 8.39 -32.62 -3.20
CA ALA A 113 9.45 -32.73 -4.18
C ALA A 113 9.08 -32.10 -5.53
N LYS A 114 7.84 -32.30 -6.01
CA LYS A 114 7.37 -31.70 -7.28
C LYS A 114 7.14 -30.20 -7.20
N VAL A 115 6.77 -29.66 -6.03
CA VAL A 115 6.70 -28.21 -5.82
C VAL A 115 8.09 -27.59 -6.00
N HIS A 116 9.13 -28.24 -5.47
CA HIS A 116 10.50 -27.73 -5.49
C HIS A 116 11.25 -27.97 -6.81
N ILE A 117 11.10 -29.14 -7.44
CA ILE A 117 11.82 -29.50 -8.68
C ILE A 117 11.08 -29.02 -9.93
N GLU A 118 9.76 -29.15 -9.96
CA GLU A 118 8.97 -29.02 -11.18
C GLU A 118 8.08 -27.78 -11.16
N SER A 119 6.87 -27.91 -10.63
CA SER A 119 5.90 -26.81 -10.59
C SER A 119 4.86 -27.02 -9.51
N LEU A 120 4.37 -25.91 -8.96
CA LEU A 120 3.28 -25.87 -7.99
C LEU A 120 2.04 -26.66 -8.46
N ASN A 121 1.73 -26.62 -9.76
CA ASN A 121 0.55 -27.30 -10.33
C ASN A 121 0.63 -28.82 -10.26
N LYS A 122 1.83 -29.38 -10.32
CA LYS A 122 2.01 -30.83 -10.21
C LYS A 122 2.01 -31.27 -8.76
N GLY A 123 2.59 -30.50 -7.85
CA GLY A 123 2.57 -30.84 -6.42
C GLY A 123 1.16 -30.87 -5.82
N ILE A 124 0.29 -29.93 -6.23
CA ILE A 124 -1.04 -29.79 -5.63
C ILE A 124 -1.96 -31.00 -5.83
N THR A 125 -1.79 -31.75 -6.92
CA THR A 125 -2.57 -32.98 -7.16
C THR A 125 -2.19 -34.09 -6.18
N TYR A 126 -0.91 -34.17 -5.79
CA TYR A 126 -0.44 -35.15 -4.83
C TYR A 126 -0.84 -34.80 -3.39
N TYR A 127 -0.83 -33.52 -3.02
CA TYR A 127 -1.39 -33.10 -1.72
C TYR A 127 -2.88 -33.45 -1.60
N ASN A 128 -3.67 -33.25 -2.66
CA ASN A 128 -5.07 -33.68 -2.65
C ASN A 128 -5.20 -35.19 -2.43
N LYS A 129 -4.36 -35.99 -3.08
CA LYS A 129 -4.37 -37.44 -2.89
C LYS A 129 -3.99 -37.84 -1.45
N ALA A 130 -2.98 -37.18 -0.86
CA ALA A 130 -2.61 -37.37 0.53
C ALA A 130 -3.77 -37.03 1.49
N ILE A 131 -4.50 -35.94 1.24
CA ILE A 131 -5.69 -35.55 2.02
C ILE A 131 -6.87 -36.49 1.81
N GLU A 132 -7.03 -37.08 0.61
CA GLU A 132 -8.06 -38.09 0.37
C GLU A 132 -7.82 -39.37 1.17
N LEU A 133 -6.55 -39.78 1.30
CA LEU A 133 -6.15 -40.98 2.06
C LEU A 133 -6.19 -40.72 3.57
N GLU A 134 -5.66 -39.58 4.02
CA GLU A 134 -5.62 -39.19 5.44
C GLU A 134 -6.31 -37.83 5.65
N PRO A 135 -7.65 -37.79 5.69
CA PRO A 135 -8.41 -36.54 5.76
C PRO A 135 -8.30 -35.78 7.09
N GLU A 136 -7.80 -36.44 8.13
CA GLU A 136 -7.63 -35.86 9.47
C GLU A 136 -6.19 -35.37 9.73
N ASN A 137 -5.28 -35.56 8.76
CA ASN A 137 -3.90 -35.12 8.89
C ASN A 137 -3.80 -33.59 8.66
N ASP A 138 -3.63 -32.84 9.75
CA ASP A 138 -3.64 -31.38 9.71
C ASP A 138 -2.42 -30.78 8.99
N MET A 139 -1.30 -31.51 8.92
CA MET A 139 -0.12 -31.10 8.16
C MET A 139 -0.42 -31.08 6.66
N TYR A 140 -1.09 -32.13 6.15
CA TYR A 140 -1.42 -32.21 4.72
C TYR A 140 -2.42 -31.12 4.33
N VAL A 141 -3.50 -30.97 5.10
CA VAL A 141 -4.52 -29.93 4.88
C VAL A 141 -3.91 -28.54 5.00
N GLY A 142 -3.02 -28.34 5.98
CA GLY A 142 -2.36 -27.07 6.24
C GLY A 142 -1.40 -26.65 5.13
N ARG A 143 -0.58 -27.58 4.63
CA ARG A 143 0.31 -27.35 3.50
C ARG A 143 -0.46 -27.05 2.22
N TYR A 144 -1.53 -27.82 1.95
CA TYR A 144 -2.43 -27.57 0.83
C TYR A 144 -3.05 -26.17 0.88
N ALA A 145 -3.56 -25.76 2.05
CA ALA A 145 -4.09 -24.43 2.28
C ALA A 145 -3.04 -23.33 2.02
N PHE A 146 -1.83 -23.51 2.55
CA PHE A 146 -0.72 -22.59 2.35
C PHE A 146 -0.40 -22.38 0.87
N ILE A 147 -0.31 -23.46 0.09
CA ILE A 147 -0.01 -23.40 -1.34
C ILE A 147 -1.14 -22.68 -2.10
N LEU A 148 -2.40 -23.01 -1.82
CA LEU A 148 -3.56 -22.35 -2.43
C LEU A 148 -3.59 -20.84 -2.16
N LEU A 149 -3.43 -20.44 -0.90
CA LEU A 149 -3.50 -19.03 -0.51
C LEU A 149 -2.33 -18.21 -1.05
N SER A 150 -1.14 -18.82 -1.14
CA SER A 150 0.07 -18.15 -1.60
C SER A 150 0.08 -17.99 -3.12
N TYR A 151 -0.23 -19.06 -3.86
CA TYR A 151 0.08 -19.14 -5.28
C TYR A 151 -1.13 -19.24 -6.22
N TYR A 152 -2.34 -19.51 -5.70
CA TYR A 152 -3.54 -19.70 -6.50
C TYR A 152 -4.62 -18.65 -6.21
N PRO A 153 -4.48 -17.40 -6.71
CA PRO A 153 -5.42 -16.32 -6.42
C PRO A 153 -6.86 -16.62 -6.87
N LYS A 154 -7.04 -17.47 -7.90
CA LYS A 154 -8.36 -17.92 -8.37
C LYS A 154 -9.02 -18.96 -7.47
N ARG A 155 -8.25 -19.61 -6.59
CA ARG A 155 -8.71 -20.66 -5.66
C ARG A 155 -8.59 -20.20 -4.20
N ILE A 156 -8.64 -18.89 -3.97
CA ILE A 156 -8.46 -18.32 -2.63
C ILE A 156 -9.55 -18.77 -1.65
N GLU A 157 -10.79 -18.93 -2.12
CA GLU A 157 -11.91 -19.38 -1.29
C GLU A 157 -11.72 -20.83 -0.81
N GLU A 158 -11.18 -21.68 -1.69
CA GLU A 158 -10.79 -23.05 -1.35
C GLU A 158 -9.64 -23.05 -0.34
N GLY A 159 -8.63 -22.21 -0.55
CA GLY A 159 -7.50 -22.05 0.38
C GLY A 159 -7.94 -21.59 1.77
N ILE A 160 -8.91 -20.66 1.86
CA ILE A 160 -9.46 -20.19 3.15
C ILE A 160 -10.22 -21.33 3.85
N LYS A 161 -11.00 -22.13 3.11
CA LYS A 161 -11.69 -23.30 3.67
C LYS A 161 -10.71 -24.34 4.19
N ALA A 162 -9.64 -24.61 3.44
CA ALA A 162 -8.59 -25.54 3.86
C ALA A 162 -7.81 -25.01 5.09
N GLU A 163 -7.49 -23.71 5.14
CA GLU A 163 -6.86 -23.07 6.32
C GLU A 163 -7.74 -23.22 7.56
N LYS A 164 -9.04 -22.96 7.42
CA LYS A 164 -10.01 -23.15 8.50
C LYS A 164 -10.02 -24.60 8.99
N ARG A 165 -10.09 -25.56 8.06
CA ARG A 165 -10.06 -26.99 8.39
C ARG A 165 -8.77 -27.39 9.09
N ALA A 166 -7.60 -26.91 8.64
CA ALA A 166 -6.33 -27.21 9.28
C ALA A 166 -6.28 -26.71 10.74
N LEU A 167 -6.78 -25.50 10.99
CA LEU A 167 -6.88 -24.93 12.34
C LEU A 167 -7.98 -25.58 13.21
N GLU A 168 -8.99 -26.19 12.59
CA GLU A 168 -10.01 -27.01 13.27
C GLU A 168 -9.45 -28.37 13.67
N LEU A 169 -8.71 -29.04 12.78
CA LEU A 169 -8.06 -30.32 13.03
C LEU A 169 -6.99 -30.20 14.13
N ASN A 170 -6.11 -29.20 14.02
CA ASN A 170 -5.06 -28.97 15.00
C ASN A 170 -4.75 -27.47 15.16
N PRO A 171 -5.36 -26.80 16.15
CA PRO A 171 -5.07 -25.39 16.46
C PRO A 171 -3.69 -25.15 17.07
N GLU A 172 -2.97 -26.21 17.46
CA GLU A 172 -1.66 -26.16 18.11
C GLU A 172 -0.50 -26.48 17.15
N ASN A 173 -0.77 -26.83 15.89
CA ASN A 173 0.29 -27.06 14.92
C ASN A 173 1.03 -25.74 14.61
N VAL A 174 2.24 -25.60 15.16
CA VAL A 174 3.07 -24.40 15.03
C VAL A 174 3.47 -24.14 13.58
N THR A 175 3.80 -25.17 12.81
CA THR A 175 4.12 -25.06 11.38
C THR A 175 2.96 -24.45 10.59
N ASN A 176 1.74 -24.90 10.85
CA ASN A 176 0.52 -24.35 10.23
C ASN A 176 0.28 -22.89 10.67
N LEU A 177 0.37 -22.61 11.98
CA LEU A 177 0.21 -21.26 12.52
C LEU A 177 1.21 -20.27 11.89
N VAL A 178 2.49 -20.64 11.79
CA VAL A 178 3.54 -19.81 11.19
C VAL A 178 3.32 -19.63 9.69
N SER A 179 2.96 -20.71 8.98
CA SER A 179 2.66 -20.66 7.54
C SER A 179 1.51 -19.71 7.24
N PHE A 180 0.40 -19.82 7.98
CA PHE A 180 -0.76 -18.95 7.82
C PHE A 180 -0.50 -17.51 8.30
N ALA A 181 0.31 -17.33 9.34
CA ALA A 181 0.75 -16.00 9.77
C ALA A 181 1.56 -15.31 8.66
N ASN A 182 2.43 -16.05 7.99
CA ASN A 182 3.23 -15.53 6.88
C ASN A 182 2.35 -15.15 5.68
N VAL A 183 1.42 -16.03 5.30
CA VAL A 183 0.44 -15.74 4.25
C VAL A 183 -0.38 -14.49 4.59
N ALA A 184 -0.90 -14.40 5.82
CA ALA A 184 -1.67 -13.25 6.27
C ALA A 184 -0.83 -11.95 6.20
N LYS A 185 0.45 -12.00 6.55
CA LYS A 185 1.38 -10.86 6.44
C LYS A 185 1.56 -10.44 4.98
N GLU A 186 1.81 -11.39 4.07
CA GLU A 186 1.97 -11.13 2.63
C GLU A 186 0.70 -10.56 1.98
N LYS A 187 -0.48 -10.94 2.48
CA LYS A 187 -1.78 -10.36 2.04
C LYS A 187 -2.12 -9.04 2.75
N GLY A 188 -1.26 -8.52 3.62
CA GLY A 188 -1.47 -7.27 4.36
C GLY A 188 -2.47 -7.39 5.52
N ASN A 189 -2.89 -8.61 5.89
CA ASN A 189 -3.71 -8.88 7.07
C ASN A 189 -2.82 -8.96 8.32
N PHE A 190 -2.22 -7.83 8.69
CA PHE A 190 -1.26 -7.76 9.80
C PHE A 190 -1.86 -8.13 11.16
N LYS A 191 -3.17 -7.93 11.35
CA LYS A 191 -3.86 -8.34 12.58
C LYS A 191 -3.87 -9.86 12.72
N LYS A 192 -4.34 -10.57 11.68
CA LYS A 192 -4.35 -12.05 11.68
C LYS A 192 -2.93 -12.61 11.79
N ALA A 193 -1.98 -12.05 11.03
CA ALA A 193 -0.57 -12.43 11.08
C ALA A 193 0.02 -12.32 12.49
N ARG A 194 -0.21 -11.18 13.17
CA ARG A 194 0.24 -10.99 14.55
C ARG A 194 -0.36 -12.02 15.50
N MET A 195 -1.67 -12.25 15.43
CA MET A 195 -2.37 -13.13 16.37
C MET A 195 -1.94 -14.60 16.21
N LEU A 196 -1.74 -15.07 14.98
CA LEU A 196 -1.22 -16.41 14.72
C LEU A 196 0.24 -16.55 15.17
N ALA A 197 1.08 -15.54 14.93
CA ALA A 197 2.47 -15.54 15.40
C ALA A 197 2.58 -15.50 16.94
N GLU A 198 1.72 -14.72 17.62
CA GLU A 198 1.62 -14.70 19.09
C GLU A 198 1.21 -16.07 19.66
N THR A 199 0.33 -16.80 18.97
CA THR A 199 -0.01 -18.17 19.35
C THR A 199 1.17 -19.12 19.14
N ALA A 200 1.81 -19.07 17.97
CA ALA A 200 2.98 -19.91 17.66
C ALA A 200 4.13 -19.72 18.68
N ILE A 201 4.44 -18.48 19.04
CA ILE A 201 5.47 -18.16 20.07
C ILE A 201 5.07 -18.69 21.45
N ARG A 202 3.77 -18.76 21.75
CA ARG A 202 3.30 -19.26 23.05
C ARG A 202 3.48 -20.77 23.19
N LEU A 203 3.29 -21.48 22.08
CA LEU A 203 3.46 -22.93 21.96
C LEU A 203 4.95 -23.26 21.89
N GLU A 204 5.68 -22.61 20.99
CA GLU A 204 7.13 -22.77 20.85
C GLU A 204 7.87 -21.42 21.03
N PRO A 205 8.32 -21.10 22.25
CA PRO A 205 9.00 -19.84 22.57
C PRO A 205 10.32 -19.60 21.85
N ASN A 206 10.88 -20.61 21.18
CA ASN A 206 12.15 -20.50 20.45
C ASN A 206 11.98 -20.57 18.92
N HIS A 207 10.74 -20.58 18.41
CA HIS A 207 10.51 -20.68 16.97
C HIS A 207 10.86 -19.38 16.24
N GLU A 208 12.01 -19.36 15.56
CA GLU A 208 12.56 -18.17 14.89
C GLU A 208 11.59 -17.55 13.85
N GLY A 209 10.98 -18.41 13.02
CA GLY A 209 10.00 -17.97 12.01
C GLY A 209 8.80 -17.21 12.61
N ALA A 210 8.25 -17.71 13.72
CA ALA A 210 7.17 -17.05 14.45
C ALA A 210 7.62 -15.69 15.01
N TYR A 211 8.81 -15.62 15.62
CA TYR A 211 9.39 -14.37 16.14
C TYR A 211 9.61 -13.32 15.06
N LYS A 212 10.06 -13.73 13.87
CA LYS A 212 10.24 -12.82 12.73
C LYS A 212 8.90 -12.18 12.33
N ILE A 213 7.85 -12.99 12.19
CA ILE A 213 6.51 -12.49 11.83
C ILE A 213 5.94 -11.61 12.94
N TYR A 214 6.12 -12.00 14.21
CA TYR A 214 5.72 -11.20 15.36
C TYR A 214 6.42 -9.84 15.37
N ARG A 215 7.75 -9.79 15.20
CA ARG A 215 8.53 -8.54 15.10
C ARG A 215 8.02 -7.65 13.98
N ASP A 216 7.73 -8.22 12.81
CA ASP A 216 7.20 -7.46 11.67
C ASP A 216 5.84 -6.81 11.99
N THR A 217 5.01 -7.49 12.79
CA THR A 217 3.59 -7.18 12.97
C THR A 217 3.22 -6.59 14.34
N ILE A 218 4.08 -6.65 15.36
CA ILE A 218 3.77 -6.21 16.74
C ILE A 218 3.38 -4.73 16.84
N GLY A 219 3.98 -3.88 15.99
CA GLY A 219 3.59 -2.48 15.89
C GLY A 219 2.09 -2.29 15.61
N THR A 220 1.47 -3.22 14.88
CA THR A 220 0.03 -3.18 14.54
C THR A 220 -0.89 -3.46 15.74
N LYS A 221 -0.36 -3.77 16.93
CA LYS A 221 -1.15 -3.79 18.17
C LYS A 221 -1.73 -2.41 18.45
N ASN A 222 -1.00 -1.36 18.10
CA ASN A 222 -1.50 0.01 18.11
C ASN A 222 -2.34 0.29 16.85
N LYS A 223 -3.56 0.80 17.03
CA LYS A 223 -4.51 1.10 15.94
C LYS A 223 -3.93 2.05 14.88
N TYR A 224 -3.13 3.03 15.31
CA TYR A 224 -2.47 3.99 14.42
C TYR A 224 -1.39 3.32 13.57
N CYS A 225 -0.53 2.53 14.18
CA CYS A 225 0.49 1.77 13.46
C CYS A 225 -0.13 0.71 12.54
N ALA A 226 -1.26 0.11 12.94
CA ALA A 226 -2.02 -0.78 12.06
C ALA A 226 -2.54 -0.05 10.82
N PHE A 227 -3.13 1.15 11.00
CA PHE A 227 -3.55 2.00 9.88
C PHE A 227 -2.38 2.33 8.96
N MET A 228 -1.24 2.77 9.51
CA MET A 228 -0.07 3.10 8.71
C MET A 228 0.51 1.89 7.99
N ALA A 229 0.57 0.72 8.64
CA ALA A 229 1.01 -0.52 7.99
C ALA A 229 0.10 -0.88 6.80
N SER A 230 -1.22 -0.88 6.99
CA SER A 230 -2.18 -1.11 5.90
C SER A 230 -2.06 -0.08 4.78
N PHE A 231 -1.95 1.21 5.12
CA PHE A 231 -1.76 2.28 4.13
C PHE A 231 -0.49 2.07 3.30
N THR A 232 0.65 1.83 3.95
CA THR A 232 1.94 1.60 3.27
C THR A 232 1.92 0.36 2.39
N TYR A 233 1.29 -0.73 2.85
CA TYR A 233 1.12 -1.95 2.08
C TYR A 233 0.29 -1.69 0.82
N THR A 234 -0.87 -1.04 0.94
CA THR A 234 -1.74 -0.73 -0.20
C THR A 234 -1.04 0.19 -1.20
N PHE A 235 -0.35 1.22 -0.72
CA PHE A 235 0.41 2.14 -1.56
C PHE A 235 1.51 1.39 -2.33
N TRP A 236 2.36 0.65 -1.62
CA TRP A 236 3.50 -0.02 -2.23
C TRP A 236 3.09 -1.16 -3.17
N ASN A 237 2.03 -1.89 -2.84
CA ASN A 237 1.50 -2.93 -3.72
C ASN A 237 0.92 -2.31 -5.02
N SER A 238 0.23 -1.17 -4.92
CA SER A 238 -0.27 -0.45 -6.11
C SER A 238 0.88 0.09 -6.96
N PHE A 239 1.89 0.67 -6.33
CA PHE A 239 3.11 1.13 -6.98
C PHE A 239 3.88 -0.02 -7.65
N SER A 240 4.08 -1.13 -6.96
CA SER A 240 4.74 -2.33 -7.49
C SER A 240 4.00 -2.88 -8.72
N LYS A 241 2.67 -2.97 -8.69
CA LYS A 241 1.86 -3.36 -9.85
C LYS A 241 2.04 -2.42 -11.03
N PHE A 242 2.12 -1.11 -10.79
CA PHE A 242 2.43 -0.13 -11.82
C PHE A 242 3.84 -0.36 -12.41
N CYS A 243 4.85 -0.54 -11.57
CA CYS A 243 6.22 -0.80 -12.03
C CYS A 243 6.35 -2.10 -12.85
N LYS A 244 5.48 -3.10 -12.63
CA LYS A 244 5.45 -4.33 -13.44
C LYS A 244 5.15 -4.07 -14.92
N ILE A 245 4.52 -2.94 -15.28
CA ILE A 245 4.33 -2.54 -16.69
C ILE A 245 5.68 -2.41 -17.40
N PHE A 246 6.73 -2.01 -16.68
CA PHE A 246 8.07 -1.83 -17.23
C PHE A 246 8.91 -3.11 -17.17
N SER A 247 8.38 -4.24 -16.71
CA SER A 247 9.18 -5.47 -16.54
C SER A 247 9.77 -6.00 -17.86
N PHE A 248 9.16 -5.70 -19.01
CA PHE A 248 9.75 -6.04 -20.31
C PHE A 248 11.08 -5.32 -20.57
N THR A 249 11.31 -4.16 -19.94
CA THR A 249 12.55 -3.39 -20.10
C THR A 249 13.70 -3.98 -19.30
N SER A 250 13.43 -4.69 -18.19
CA SER A 250 14.49 -5.31 -17.39
C SER A 250 15.22 -6.41 -18.16
N LYS A 251 14.54 -7.08 -19.09
CA LYS A 251 15.15 -8.06 -20.02
C LYS A 251 16.11 -7.43 -21.03
N LYS A 252 15.93 -6.14 -21.36
CA LYS A 252 16.79 -5.43 -22.33
C LYS A 252 17.89 -4.62 -21.67
N SER A 253 17.58 -3.95 -20.55
CA SER A 253 18.54 -3.16 -19.78
C SER A 253 18.04 -2.95 -18.36
N LEU A 254 18.78 -3.49 -17.40
CA LEU A 254 18.50 -3.31 -15.97
C LEU A 254 18.56 -1.83 -15.56
N LYS A 255 19.50 -1.06 -16.13
CA LYS A 255 19.64 0.38 -15.88
C LYS A 255 18.39 1.15 -16.34
N LEU A 256 17.87 0.83 -17.52
CA LEU A 256 16.65 1.46 -18.05
C LEU A 256 15.43 1.16 -17.18
N TYR A 257 15.30 -0.09 -16.72
CA TYR A 257 14.24 -0.48 -15.77
C TYR A 257 14.29 0.36 -14.49
N TYR A 258 15.46 0.50 -13.87
CA TYR A 258 15.60 1.32 -12.65
C TYR A 258 15.30 2.79 -12.89
N ILE A 259 15.74 3.36 -14.02
CA ILE A 259 15.42 4.76 -14.38
C ILE A 259 13.90 4.94 -14.49
N LEU A 260 13.19 4.00 -15.14
CA LEU A 260 11.73 4.05 -15.26
C LEU A 260 11.03 3.91 -13.91
N VAL A 261 11.53 3.06 -13.01
CA VAL A 261 11.00 2.94 -11.64
C VAL A 261 11.17 4.24 -10.87
N VAL A 262 12.34 4.89 -10.94
CA VAL A 262 12.60 6.18 -10.28
C VAL A 262 11.70 7.28 -10.86
N LEU A 263 11.59 7.38 -12.18
CA LEU A 263 10.69 8.34 -12.84
C LEU A 263 9.23 8.09 -12.47
N SER A 264 8.83 6.83 -12.32
CA SER A 264 7.49 6.45 -11.87
C SER A 264 7.22 6.89 -10.43
N LEU A 265 8.21 6.74 -9.55
CA LEU A 265 8.11 7.18 -8.16
C LEU A 265 8.01 8.70 -8.07
N LEU A 266 8.82 9.42 -8.85
CA LEU A 266 8.73 10.87 -9.01
C LEU A 266 7.37 11.29 -9.56
N GLY A 267 6.85 10.60 -10.58
CA GLY A 267 5.51 10.82 -11.13
C GLY A 267 4.43 10.63 -10.07
N TRP A 268 4.47 9.57 -9.27
CA TRP A 268 3.49 9.30 -8.20
C TRP A 268 3.50 10.33 -7.06
N ILE A 269 4.61 11.05 -6.88
CA ILE A 269 4.74 12.12 -5.88
C ILE A 269 4.40 13.49 -6.49
N ILE A 270 4.94 13.80 -7.66
CA ILE A 270 4.86 15.13 -8.30
C ILE A 270 3.53 15.32 -9.02
N LEU A 271 3.02 14.29 -9.72
CA LEU A 271 1.81 14.40 -10.54
C LEU A 271 0.58 14.79 -9.70
N PRO A 272 0.34 14.22 -8.50
CA PRO A 272 -0.83 14.62 -7.71
C PRO A 272 -0.69 16.02 -7.12
N VAL A 273 0.54 16.45 -6.78
CA VAL A 273 0.85 17.83 -6.36
C VAL A 273 0.59 18.82 -7.50
N TYR A 274 1.00 18.48 -8.72
CA TYR A 274 0.74 19.29 -9.91
C TYR A 274 -0.76 19.36 -10.25
N LEU A 275 -1.49 18.24 -10.14
CA LEU A 275 -2.91 18.15 -10.52
C LEU A 275 -3.88 18.77 -9.51
N THR A 276 -3.53 18.80 -8.23
CA THR A 276 -4.42 19.27 -7.16
C THR A 276 -3.93 20.52 -6.42
N GLY A 277 -2.75 21.04 -6.80
CA GLY A 277 -2.15 22.24 -6.22
C GLY A 277 -1.54 21.97 -4.83
N TRP A 278 -1.29 23.04 -4.06
CA TRP A 278 -0.65 22.97 -2.74
C TRP A 278 -1.35 22.02 -1.74
N TYR A 279 -2.63 21.71 -1.95
CA TYR A 279 -3.41 20.79 -1.12
C TYR A 279 -2.95 19.32 -1.22
N ALA A 280 -2.41 18.83 -2.34
CA ALA A 280 -1.80 17.49 -2.34
C ALA A 280 -0.44 17.50 -1.65
N GLY A 281 0.34 18.57 -1.82
CA GLY A 281 1.63 18.71 -1.14
C GLY A 281 1.48 18.60 0.37
N SER A 282 0.48 19.29 0.94
CA SER A 282 0.17 19.19 2.36
C SER A 282 -0.29 17.78 2.78
N VAL A 283 -1.08 17.08 1.96
CA VAL A 283 -1.48 15.69 2.22
C VAL A 283 -0.28 14.73 2.26
N TYR A 284 0.68 14.85 1.33
CA TYR A 284 1.91 14.05 1.37
C TYR A 284 2.77 14.33 2.59
N ILE A 285 2.90 15.60 2.97
CA ILE A 285 3.62 16.01 4.19
C ILE A 285 2.97 15.38 5.41
N VAL A 286 1.63 15.40 5.50
CA VAL A 286 0.88 14.76 6.59
C VAL A 286 1.13 13.25 6.59
N ILE A 287 1.03 12.57 5.44
CA ILE A 287 1.29 11.12 5.35
C ILE A 287 2.74 10.79 5.77
N PHE A 288 3.71 11.59 5.35
CA PHE A 288 5.12 11.40 5.71
C PHE A 288 5.37 11.61 7.20
N MET A 289 4.76 12.66 7.79
CA MET A 289 4.77 12.87 9.23
C MET A 289 4.12 11.69 9.95
N MET A 290 2.99 11.20 9.45
CA MET A 290 2.29 10.06 10.04
C MET A 290 3.12 8.77 10.00
N TYR A 291 3.83 8.53 8.89
CA TYR A 291 4.77 7.42 8.78
C TYR A 291 5.91 7.53 9.77
N SER A 292 6.49 8.73 9.90
CA SER A 292 7.57 9.00 10.86
C SER A 292 7.12 8.77 12.30
N ILE A 293 5.93 9.28 12.66
CA ILE A 293 5.31 9.07 13.99
C ILE A 293 5.05 7.57 14.22
N SER A 294 4.52 6.86 13.23
CA SER A 294 4.28 5.42 13.32
C SER A 294 5.58 4.64 13.51
N SER A 295 6.66 5.04 12.85
CA SER A 295 7.99 4.44 13.03
C SER A 295 8.51 4.65 14.46
N ILE A 296 8.34 5.84 15.02
CA ILE A 296 8.72 6.14 16.41
C ILE A 296 7.88 5.31 17.40
N ILE A 297 6.56 5.23 17.21
CA ILE A 297 5.67 4.43 18.06
C ILE A 297 6.04 2.94 17.95
N LYS A 298 6.25 2.43 16.73
CA LYS A 298 6.70 1.06 16.49
C LYS A 298 8.00 0.81 17.25
N GLY A 299 8.99 1.70 17.14
CA GLY A 299 10.25 1.61 17.86
C GLY A 299 10.07 1.53 19.38
N ARG A 300 9.19 2.36 19.97
CA ARG A 300 8.88 2.28 21.41
C ARG A 300 8.25 0.93 21.79
N ILE A 301 7.29 0.44 20.99
CA ILE A 301 6.67 -0.86 21.24
C ILE A 301 7.72 -1.97 21.19
N HIS A 302 8.63 -1.95 20.20
CA HIS A 302 9.71 -2.95 20.09
C HIS A 302 10.58 -2.95 21.34
N LYS A 303 10.95 -1.77 21.83
CA LYS A 303 11.70 -1.62 23.08
C LYS A 303 10.93 -2.26 24.23
N GLU A 304 9.67 -1.87 24.45
CA GLU A 304 8.85 -2.37 25.56
C GLU A 304 8.71 -3.90 25.60
N VAL A 305 8.70 -4.56 24.45
CA VAL A 305 8.62 -6.03 24.35
C VAL A 305 9.99 -6.73 24.24
N GLY A 306 11.09 -6.03 24.48
CA GLY A 306 12.44 -6.61 24.45
C GLY A 306 12.99 -6.92 23.05
N LEU A 307 12.38 -6.37 21.99
CA LEU A 307 12.84 -6.45 20.60
C LEU A 307 13.65 -5.21 20.17
N GLY A 308 14.07 -4.39 21.13
CA GLY A 308 14.93 -3.22 20.92
C GLY A 308 16.42 -3.57 20.81
N THR A 309 17.28 -2.56 20.77
CA THR A 309 18.74 -2.77 20.82
C THR A 309 19.21 -3.24 22.20
N ARG A 310 20.46 -3.73 22.32
CA ARG A 310 21.04 -4.17 23.61
C ARG A 310 20.95 -3.09 24.71
N PHE A 311 21.19 -1.82 24.36
CA PHE A 311 21.02 -0.69 25.29
C PHE A 311 19.57 -0.45 25.70
N ASP A 312 18.61 -0.73 24.81
CA ASP A 312 17.19 -0.61 25.14
C ASP A 312 16.76 -1.69 26.13
N ALA A 313 17.32 -2.90 26.05
CA ALA A 313 17.01 -3.99 26.98
C ALA A 313 17.32 -3.61 28.43
N GLU A 314 18.52 -3.08 28.71
CA GLU A 314 18.93 -2.61 30.05
C GLU A 314 18.02 -1.49 30.59
N TYR A 315 17.63 -0.54 29.73
CA TYR A 315 16.72 0.54 30.09
C TYR A 315 15.31 0.02 30.44
N ASN A 316 14.76 -0.91 29.64
CA ASN A 316 13.43 -1.46 29.88
C ASN A 316 13.38 -2.32 31.14
N VAL A 317 14.42 -3.11 31.44
CA VAL A 317 14.54 -3.84 32.70
C VAL A 317 14.48 -2.87 33.89
N LYS A 318 15.25 -1.78 33.83
CA LYS A 318 15.26 -0.75 34.89
C LYS A 318 13.90 -0.05 35.03
N LYS A 319 13.24 0.29 33.92
CA LYS A 319 11.93 0.94 33.91
C LYS A 319 10.83 0.02 34.44
N ASN A 320 10.80 -1.24 34.02
CA ASN A 320 9.82 -2.23 34.48
C ASN A 320 9.98 -2.49 35.98
N LYS A 321 11.21 -2.53 36.49
CA LYS A 321 11.48 -2.63 37.93
C LYS A 321 10.93 -1.42 38.71
N ILE A 322 11.05 -0.21 38.18
CA ILE A 322 10.50 1.01 38.80
C ILE A 322 8.97 0.99 38.81
N ILE A 323 8.33 0.56 37.71
CA ILE A 323 6.87 0.42 37.62
C ILE A 323 6.36 -0.64 38.60
N ARG A 324 6.99 -1.83 38.64
CA ARG A 324 6.69 -2.90 39.60
C ARG A 324 6.72 -2.38 41.03
N ASN A 325 7.78 -1.68 41.41
CA ASN A 325 7.91 -1.15 42.77
C ASN A 325 6.85 -0.10 43.10
N ARG A 326 6.44 0.72 42.11
CA ARG A 326 5.36 1.71 42.28
C ARG A 326 3.99 1.05 42.43
N GLU A 327 3.70 0.03 41.64
CA GLU A 327 2.43 -0.71 41.74
C GLU A 327 2.33 -1.51 43.03
N ILE A 328 3.43 -2.16 43.45
CA ILE A 328 3.51 -2.81 44.77
C ILE A 328 3.27 -1.78 45.88
N SER A 329 3.91 -0.61 45.82
CA SER A 329 3.69 0.45 46.81
C SER A 329 2.25 0.97 46.80
N ASN A 330 1.60 1.06 45.64
CA ASN A 330 0.20 1.44 45.53
C ASN A 330 -0.71 0.36 46.13
N MET A 331 -0.47 -0.91 45.79
CA MET A 331 -1.21 -2.05 46.33
C MET A 331 -1.07 -2.15 47.84
N GLU A 332 0.15 -2.01 48.38
CA GLU A 332 0.42 -1.94 49.82
C GLU A 332 -0.31 -0.75 50.47
N SER A 333 -0.43 0.39 49.79
CA SER A 333 -1.19 1.54 50.30
C SER A 333 -2.70 1.29 50.33
N THR A 334 -3.26 0.60 49.34
CA THR A 334 -4.68 0.19 49.30
C THR A 334 -4.97 -0.89 50.33
N VAL A 335 -4.10 -1.89 50.48
CA VAL A 335 -4.23 -2.94 51.52
C VAL A 335 -4.15 -2.31 52.91
N LYS A 336 -3.22 -1.39 53.17
CA LYS A 336 -3.18 -0.63 54.43
C LYS A 336 -4.43 0.24 54.65
N LYS A 337 -5.06 0.71 53.57
CA LYS A 337 -6.33 1.47 53.61
C LYS A 337 -7.53 0.57 53.92
N GLU A 338 -7.57 -0.64 53.36
CA GLU A 338 -8.61 -1.63 53.60
C GLU A 338 -8.47 -2.30 54.98
N GLU A 339 -7.24 -2.56 55.44
CA GLU A 339 -6.92 -3.01 56.80
C GLU A 339 -7.36 -2.00 57.87
N ALA A 340 -7.41 -0.71 57.53
CA ALA A 340 -7.91 0.33 58.43
C ALA A 340 -9.45 0.33 58.55
N THR A 341 -10.19 -0.43 57.73
CA THR A 341 -11.67 -0.35 57.68
C THR A 341 -12.48 -1.61 58.00
N THR A 342 -11.96 -2.85 57.97
CA THR A 342 -12.77 -4.02 58.39
C THR A 342 -11.94 -5.29 58.72
N ILE A 343 -12.40 -6.06 59.73
CA ILE A 343 -11.85 -7.34 60.24
C ILE A 343 -12.23 -8.56 59.33
N PRO A 344 -11.66 -9.78 59.50
CA PRO A 344 -10.73 -10.43 58.59
C PRO A 344 -11.39 -11.55 57.74
N ALA A 345 -11.33 -11.42 56.41
CA ALA A 345 -11.50 -12.56 55.49
C ALA A 345 -10.12 -12.97 54.98
N ALA A 346 -9.89 -14.28 54.87
CA ALA A 346 -8.60 -14.92 54.58
C ALA A 346 -7.76 -14.17 53.53
N LYS A 347 -6.63 -13.60 53.99
CA LYS A 347 -5.63 -12.93 53.17
C LYS A 347 -4.95 -13.96 52.27
N LEU A 348 -4.97 -13.74 50.95
CA LEU A 348 -3.88 -14.23 50.10
C LEU A 348 -2.59 -13.55 50.57
N SER A 349 -1.52 -14.32 50.77
CA SER A 349 -0.23 -13.80 51.23
C SER A 349 0.40 -12.91 50.15
N LYS A 350 1.34 -12.05 50.58
CA LYS A 350 2.15 -11.23 49.67
C LYS A 350 2.85 -12.09 48.61
N GLU A 351 3.25 -13.31 48.98
CA GLU A 351 3.85 -14.27 48.05
C GLU A 351 2.84 -14.81 47.01
N GLU A 352 1.55 -14.99 47.36
CA GLU A 352 0.53 -15.50 46.42
C GLU A 352 0.11 -14.45 45.38
N LEU A 353 0.08 -13.17 45.77
CA LEU A 353 -0.10 -12.04 44.85
C LEU A 353 1.11 -11.84 43.93
N GLU A 354 2.33 -12.00 44.46
CA GLU A 354 3.56 -12.01 43.68
C GLU A 354 3.59 -13.19 42.68
N ALA A 355 3.15 -14.38 43.08
CA ALA A 355 3.05 -15.56 42.21
C ALA A 355 2.00 -15.40 41.09
N GLN A 356 0.84 -14.79 41.36
CA GLN A 356 -0.18 -14.53 40.33
C GLN A 356 0.27 -13.48 39.31
N LEU A 357 1.02 -12.47 39.74
CA LEU A 357 1.60 -11.45 38.86
C LEU A 357 2.81 -11.99 38.08
N GLU A 358 3.62 -12.85 38.67
CA GLU A 358 4.72 -13.55 37.97
C GLU A 358 4.19 -14.46 36.86
N GLY A 359 3.01 -15.08 37.00
CA GLY A 359 2.37 -15.83 35.91
C GLY A 359 1.93 -14.97 34.71
N PHE A 360 1.67 -13.68 34.91
CA PHE A 360 1.22 -12.75 33.86
C PHE A 360 2.39 -12.08 33.12
N TRP A 361 3.54 -11.92 33.79
CA TRP A 361 4.68 -11.14 33.29
C TRP A 361 5.98 -11.94 33.08
N SER A 362 6.04 -13.22 33.50
CA SER A 362 7.17 -14.14 33.23
C SER A 362 7.35 -14.52 31.76
N LYS A 363 6.41 -14.19 30.86
CA LYS A 363 6.58 -14.35 29.41
C LYS A 363 7.25 -13.15 28.71
N GLY A 364 8.09 -12.40 29.42
CA GLY A 364 8.82 -11.29 28.83
C GLY A 364 10.23 -11.15 29.40
N THR A 365 11.23 -11.41 28.54
CA THR A 365 12.70 -11.23 28.69
C THR A 365 13.40 -12.39 29.42
N VAL A 366 14.48 -13.00 28.93
CA VAL A 366 15.66 -12.46 28.22
C VAL A 366 16.27 -13.56 27.31
N TYR A 367 16.68 -13.17 26.09
CA TYR A 367 17.70 -13.89 25.31
C TYR A 367 19.06 -13.71 26.02
N GLU A 368 19.48 -14.67 26.84
CA GLU A 368 20.88 -14.85 27.24
C GLU A 368 21.08 -16.33 27.62
N GLY A 369 21.91 -17.03 26.84
CA GLY A 369 22.36 -18.40 27.14
C GLY A 369 21.86 -19.46 26.17
N GLN A 370 22.57 -19.64 25.05
CA GLN A 370 22.70 -21.00 24.51
C GLN A 370 23.35 -21.87 25.60
N GLN A 371 22.82 -23.08 25.77
CA GLN A 371 23.25 -24.12 26.72
C GLN A 371 23.09 -23.77 28.20
N GLU A 372 21.91 -24.06 28.76
CA GLU A 372 21.75 -25.09 29.80
C GLU A 372 20.30 -25.14 30.27
N VAL A 373 19.87 -26.35 30.64
CA VAL A 373 18.56 -26.69 31.21
C VAL A 373 17.42 -26.84 30.19
N ALA A 374 17.58 -27.89 29.38
CA ALA A 374 16.49 -28.83 29.21
C ALA A 374 16.06 -29.34 30.60
N ALA A 375 15.01 -28.75 31.17
CA ALA A 375 14.25 -29.37 32.24
C ALA A 375 12.77 -29.12 31.98
N ALA A 376 12.14 -30.19 31.49
CA ALA A 376 10.73 -30.51 31.59
C ALA A 376 9.84 -29.45 32.26
N VAL A 377 9.33 -28.50 31.47
CA VAL A 377 8.09 -27.80 31.79
C VAL A 377 7.08 -28.34 30.80
N LYS A 378 6.11 -29.13 31.30
CA LYS A 378 4.91 -29.48 30.52
C LYS A 378 4.32 -28.20 29.99
N GLU A 379 4.38 -28.02 28.67
CA GLU A 379 3.73 -26.92 27.97
C GLU A 379 2.22 -26.94 28.32
N PRO A 380 1.61 -25.80 28.67
CA PRO A 380 0.20 -25.80 28.99
C PRO A 380 -0.57 -25.97 27.68
N ALA A 381 -1.11 -27.17 27.44
CA ALA A 381 -2.11 -27.43 26.41
C ALA A 381 -3.17 -26.31 26.46
N LEU A 382 -3.51 -25.73 25.30
CA LEU A 382 -4.41 -24.59 25.25
C LEU A 382 -5.79 -25.01 25.77
N SER A 383 -6.47 -24.09 26.46
CA SER A 383 -7.84 -24.34 26.89
C SER A 383 -8.79 -24.44 25.69
N SER A 384 -9.92 -25.13 25.86
CA SER A 384 -10.96 -25.23 24.82
C SER A 384 -11.49 -23.87 24.33
N ALA A 385 -11.44 -22.85 25.20
CA ALA A 385 -11.77 -21.46 24.84
C ALA A 385 -10.70 -20.84 23.92
N GLU A 386 -9.43 -21.16 24.12
CA GLU A 386 -8.32 -20.71 23.29
C GLU A 386 -8.29 -21.41 21.93
N HIS A 387 -8.62 -22.70 21.87
CA HIS A 387 -8.81 -23.41 20.60
C HIS A 387 -9.88 -22.73 19.73
N LYS A 388 -11.05 -22.45 20.31
CA LYS A 388 -12.12 -21.69 19.61
C LYS A 388 -11.67 -20.30 19.17
N LYS A 389 -10.85 -19.64 19.98
CA LYS A 389 -10.29 -18.33 19.64
C LYS A 389 -9.33 -18.42 18.45
N ILE A 390 -8.46 -19.41 18.39
CA ILE A 390 -7.54 -19.61 17.26
C ILE A 390 -8.31 -19.93 15.98
N GLN A 391 -9.30 -20.82 16.08
CA GLN A 391 -10.20 -21.12 14.95
C GLN A 391 -10.89 -19.85 14.44
N SER A 392 -11.33 -18.94 15.32
CA SER A 392 -11.94 -17.67 14.88
C SER A 392 -11.00 -16.77 14.07
N TYR A 393 -9.68 -16.98 14.14
CA TYR A 393 -8.73 -16.19 13.35
C TYR A 393 -8.79 -16.54 11.86
N SER A 394 -9.24 -17.75 11.49
CA SER A 394 -9.46 -18.11 10.08
C SER A 394 -10.51 -17.23 9.43
N ASP A 395 -11.56 -16.87 10.19
CA ASP A 395 -12.70 -16.08 9.75
C ASP A 395 -12.39 -14.58 9.59
N ILE A 396 -11.20 -14.13 10.03
CA ILE A 396 -10.73 -12.77 9.76
C ILE A 396 -10.43 -12.67 8.27
N GLU A 397 -11.40 -12.15 7.51
CA GLU A 397 -11.25 -11.95 6.07
C GLU A 397 -9.92 -11.23 5.78
N SER A 398 -9.15 -11.76 4.82
CA SER A 398 -8.12 -10.94 4.18
C SER A 398 -8.82 -9.68 3.68
N PRO A 399 -8.27 -8.47 3.93
CA PRO A 399 -8.91 -7.25 3.51
C PRO A 399 -9.21 -7.37 2.02
N LYS A 400 -10.49 -7.60 1.67
CA LYS A 400 -10.97 -7.62 0.30
C LYS A 400 -10.60 -6.25 -0.22
N TYR A 401 -9.49 -6.19 -0.96
CA TYR A 401 -8.91 -5.00 -1.58
C TYR A 401 -9.96 -3.88 -1.61
N ASN A 402 -9.95 -3.09 -0.52
CA ASN A 402 -11.08 -2.28 -0.10
C ASN A 402 -11.53 -1.44 -1.28
N LYS A 403 -12.65 -1.82 -1.88
CA LYS A 403 -13.14 -1.21 -3.13
C LYS A 403 -13.23 0.30 -2.98
N TRP A 404 -13.33 0.83 -1.77
CA TRP A 404 -13.33 2.26 -1.49
C TRP A 404 -12.05 3.00 -1.89
N TYR A 405 -10.85 2.41 -1.83
CA TYR A 405 -9.66 3.08 -2.38
C TYR A 405 -9.52 2.82 -3.89
N ILE A 406 -10.10 1.75 -4.44
CA ILE A 406 -10.27 1.62 -5.90
C ILE A 406 -11.26 2.68 -6.36
N CYS A 407 -12.33 2.93 -5.61
CA CYS A 407 -13.24 4.05 -5.79
C CYS A 407 -12.53 5.37 -5.52
N LEU A 408 -11.58 5.48 -4.59
CA LEU A 408 -10.79 6.70 -4.41
C LEU A 408 -9.86 6.91 -5.59
N ILE A 409 -9.18 5.87 -6.09
CA ILE A 409 -8.33 5.92 -7.28
C ILE A 409 -9.17 6.18 -8.53
N VAL A 410 -10.34 5.57 -8.66
CA VAL A 410 -11.31 5.78 -9.74
C VAL A 410 -11.94 7.17 -9.60
N VAL A 411 -12.22 7.68 -8.42
CA VAL A 411 -12.71 9.05 -8.18
C VAL A 411 -11.59 10.05 -8.42
N LEU A 412 -10.34 9.74 -8.09
CA LEU A 412 -9.17 10.54 -8.43
C LEU A 412 -8.87 10.44 -9.93
N SER A 413 -9.16 9.31 -10.58
CA SER A 413 -8.98 9.09 -12.03
C SER A 413 -10.12 9.70 -12.84
N ILE A 414 -11.36 9.69 -12.34
CA ILE A 414 -12.52 10.39 -12.88
C ILE A 414 -12.39 11.88 -12.60
N SER A 415 -11.88 12.27 -11.42
CA SER A 415 -11.50 13.66 -11.14
C SER A 415 -10.33 14.10 -12.03
N PHE A 416 -9.43 13.19 -12.39
CA PHE A 416 -8.39 13.40 -13.38
C PHE A 416 -8.98 13.52 -14.78
N ILE A 417 -9.93 12.69 -15.20
CA ILE A 417 -10.63 12.81 -16.49
C ILE A 417 -11.49 14.08 -16.55
N PHE A 418 -12.17 14.45 -15.47
CA PHE A 418 -12.92 15.72 -15.36
C PHE A 418 -11.98 16.91 -15.32
N LYS A 419 -10.84 16.83 -14.62
CA LYS A 419 -9.83 17.89 -14.65
C LYS A 419 -9.04 17.93 -15.93
N VAL A 420 -8.85 16.83 -16.66
CA VAL A 420 -8.24 16.78 -18.00
C VAL A 420 -9.25 17.26 -19.03
N GLY A 421 -10.54 16.95 -18.91
CA GLY A 421 -11.61 17.57 -19.70
C GLY A 421 -11.77 19.06 -19.39
N LYS A 422 -11.56 19.45 -18.12
CA LYS A 422 -11.44 20.85 -17.71
C LYS A 422 -10.11 21.46 -18.16
N LEU A 423 -8.99 20.74 -18.21
CA LEU A 423 -7.68 21.20 -18.74
C LEU A 423 -7.70 21.31 -20.26
N TYR A 424 -8.47 20.46 -20.92
CA TYR A 424 -8.77 20.54 -22.35
C TYR A 424 -9.64 21.77 -22.61
N ASN A 425 -10.58 22.07 -21.69
CA ASN A 425 -11.34 23.33 -21.69
C ASN A 425 -10.59 24.54 -21.05
N LEU A 426 -9.47 24.35 -20.34
CA LEU A 426 -8.68 25.41 -19.67
C LEU A 426 -7.36 25.69 -20.40
N ASN A 427 -7.00 24.89 -21.40
CA ASN A 427 -6.09 25.32 -22.47
C ASN A 427 -6.77 26.36 -23.39
N HIS A 428 -8.06 26.63 -23.15
CA HIS A 428 -8.66 27.95 -23.33
C HIS A 428 -9.34 28.41 -22.04
N THR A 429 -8.56 28.71 -21.00
CA THR A 429 -8.71 29.84 -20.05
C THR A 429 -7.85 29.62 -18.79
N ASN A 430 -6.75 30.37 -18.70
CA ASN A 430 -6.07 30.65 -17.43
C ASN A 430 -7.03 31.43 -16.50
N ALA A 431 -7.00 31.42 -15.17
CA ALA A 431 -6.31 30.67 -14.12
C ALA A 431 -6.87 31.21 -12.76
N VAL A 432 -6.63 30.47 -11.67
CA VAL A 432 -6.40 30.98 -10.30
C VAL A 432 -7.59 31.34 -9.37
N ASN A 433 -7.76 30.40 -8.42
CA ASN A 433 -7.83 30.52 -6.95
C ASN A 433 -9.07 31.08 -6.23
N THR A 434 -9.73 30.15 -5.54
CA THR A 434 -10.47 30.33 -4.30
C THR A 434 -9.56 30.68 -3.12
N THR A 435 -9.98 31.62 -2.26
CA THR A 435 -9.64 31.66 -0.81
C THR A 435 -10.59 32.65 -0.09
N PRO A 436 -10.70 32.65 1.25
CA PRO A 436 -11.37 31.71 2.17
C PRO A 436 -12.58 32.39 2.85
N GLN A 437 -13.32 31.68 3.71
CA GLN A 437 -14.47 32.26 4.44
C GLN A 437 -14.06 33.40 5.38
N MET A 438 -14.66 34.58 5.17
CA MET A 438 -14.66 35.73 6.07
C MET A 438 -16.02 35.91 6.75
N SER A 439 -15.99 36.50 7.95
CA SER A 439 -17.14 36.69 8.85
C SER A 439 -18.28 37.52 8.23
N GLN A 440 -19.50 37.38 8.77
CA GLN A 440 -20.74 37.93 8.21
C GLN A 440 -20.73 39.47 8.04
N GLU A 441 -19.94 40.18 8.84
CA GLU A 441 -19.74 41.63 8.73
C GLU A 441 -18.92 42.02 7.49
N THR A 442 -17.99 41.16 7.09
CA THR A 442 -17.21 41.31 5.85
C THR A 442 -18.04 40.97 4.61
N LYS A 443 -19.04 40.09 4.70
CA LYS A 443 -19.96 39.82 3.59
C LYS A 443 -20.80 41.04 3.21
N ASN A 444 -21.23 41.85 4.18
CA ASN A 444 -22.05 43.03 3.89
C ASN A 444 -21.23 44.13 3.20
N ILE A 445 -19.98 44.33 3.61
CA ILE A 445 -19.03 45.25 2.95
C ILE A 445 -18.66 44.74 1.55
N ILE A 446 -18.52 43.41 1.37
CA ILE A 446 -18.27 42.78 0.06
C ILE A 446 -19.47 42.94 -0.86
N VAL A 447 -20.71 42.84 -0.38
CA VAL A 447 -21.90 43.05 -1.22
C VAL A 447 -22.00 44.51 -1.70
N GLU A 448 -21.71 45.47 -0.82
CA GLU A 448 -21.71 46.90 -1.18
C GLU A 448 -20.55 47.26 -2.13
N GLN A 449 -19.36 46.66 -1.94
CA GLN A 449 -18.25 46.80 -2.89
C GLN A 449 -18.43 45.98 -4.18
N GLN A 450 -19.14 44.84 -4.15
CA GLN A 450 -19.46 44.05 -5.33
C GLN A 450 -20.51 44.74 -6.18
N ASP A 451 -21.50 45.42 -5.60
CA ASP A 451 -22.47 46.21 -6.35
C ASP A 451 -21.82 47.45 -6.97
N LYS A 452 -20.86 48.08 -6.27
CA LYS A 452 -20.04 49.16 -6.83
C LYS A 452 -19.10 48.65 -7.93
N ALA A 453 -18.44 47.50 -7.73
CA ALA A 453 -17.58 46.86 -8.72
C ALA A 453 -18.37 46.24 -9.89
N LEU A 454 -19.64 45.87 -9.73
CA LEU A 454 -20.53 45.44 -10.81
C LEU A 454 -20.99 46.63 -11.65
N LYS A 455 -21.23 47.79 -11.01
CA LYS A 455 -21.49 49.07 -11.69
C LYS A 455 -20.25 49.50 -12.49
N ASP A 456 -19.08 49.44 -11.86
CA ASP A 456 -17.79 49.73 -12.50
C ASP A 456 -17.43 48.69 -13.58
N LYS A 457 -17.86 47.41 -13.48
CA LYS A 457 -17.72 46.39 -14.54
C LYS A 457 -18.73 46.55 -15.69
N LYS A 458 -19.90 47.14 -15.45
CA LYS A 458 -20.86 47.49 -16.49
C LYS A 458 -20.43 48.72 -17.30
N GLU A 459 -19.66 49.63 -16.68
CA GLU A 459 -19.08 50.81 -17.32
C GLU A 459 -17.63 50.61 -17.79
N SER A 460 -16.95 49.54 -17.37
CA SER A 460 -15.61 49.17 -17.84
C SER A 460 -15.69 48.56 -19.25
N PHE A 461 -15.80 49.42 -20.26
CA PHE A 461 -15.53 49.08 -21.66
C PHE A 461 -14.21 48.29 -21.77
N ASP A 462 -14.20 47.25 -22.60
CA ASP A 462 -13.00 46.43 -22.85
C ASP A 462 -12.02 47.26 -23.71
N LYS A 463 -11.35 48.23 -23.08
CA LYS A 463 -10.46 49.22 -23.72
C LYS A 463 -9.44 48.56 -24.63
N LEU A 464 -9.03 47.34 -24.31
CA LEU A 464 -8.06 46.56 -25.09
C LEU A 464 -8.58 46.24 -26.51
N GLU A 465 -9.89 46.03 -26.69
CA GLU A 465 -10.48 45.76 -28.01
C GLU A 465 -10.42 46.99 -28.92
N VAL A 466 -10.74 48.16 -28.36
CA VAL A 466 -10.73 49.44 -29.09
C VAL A 466 -9.31 49.93 -29.38
N VAL A 467 -8.41 49.86 -28.39
CA VAL A 467 -7.01 50.28 -28.54
C VAL A 467 -6.31 49.52 -29.66
N THR A 468 -6.55 48.22 -29.79
CA THR A 468 -5.91 47.40 -30.82
C THR A 468 -6.33 47.83 -32.22
N VAL A 469 -7.63 48.06 -32.45
CA VAL A 469 -8.15 48.52 -33.76
C VAL A 469 -7.66 49.93 -34.07
N LEU A 470 -7.72 50.86 -33.09
CA LEU A 470 -7.24 52.23 -33.28
C LEU A 470 -5.73 52.30 -33.54
N TYR A 471 -4.95 51.43 -32.90
CA TYR A 471 -3.51 51.33 -33.16
C TYR A 471 -3.24 50.96 -34.61
N VAL A 472 -3.93 49.94 -35.16
CA VAL A 472 -3.78 49.56 -36.57
C VAL A 472 -4.22 50.67 -37.51
N LEU A 473 -5.35 51.33 -37.22
CA LEU A 473 -5.83 52.46 -38.01
C LEU A 473 -4.82 53.62 -38.04
N ARG A 474 -4.16 53.93 -36.92
CA ARG A 474 -3.19 55.05 -36.80
C ARG A 474 -1.80 54.75 -37.37
N LYS A 475 -1.30 53.52 -37.19
CA LYS A 475 0.11 53.16 -37.49
C LYS A 475 0.32 52.48 -38.84
N GLY A 476 -0.72 51.96 -39.48
CA GLY A 476 -0.57 51.17 -40.69
C GLY A 476 -0.42 52.02 -41.96
N ASP A 477 0.46 51.58 -42.86
CA ASP A 477 0.48 52.01 -44.28
C ASP A 477 -0.77 51.54 -45.04
N TRP A 478 -1.68 50.82 -44.37
CA TRP A 478 -2.90 50.19 -44.90
C TRP A 478 -2.59 49.36 -46.17
N ASN A 479 -1.54 48.54 -46.10
CA ASN A 479 -1.28 47.50 -47.09
C ASN A 479 -1.98 46.20 -46.64
N GLY A 480 -2.32 45.30 -47.59
CA GLY A 480 -3.16 44.13 -47.30
C GLY A 480 -2.73 43.31 -46.07
N SER A 481 -1.41 43.11 -45.88
CA SER A 481 -0.89 42.34 -44.76
C SER A 481 -0.93 43.03 -43.39
N THR A 482 -0.98 44.37 -43.33
CA THR A 482 -0.99 45.11 -42.04
C THR A 482 -2.38 45.23 -41.43
N ILE A 483 -3.44 45.19 -42.24
CA ILE A 483 -4.82 45.40 -41.79
C ILE A 483 -5.65 44.12 -41.67
N GLU A 484 -5.23 43.02 -42.30
CA GLU A 484 -5.93 41.70 -42.26
C GLU A 484 -6.11 41.12 -40.85
N GLY A 485 -5.26 41.51 -39.89
CA GLY A 485 -5.35 41.04 -38.51
C GLY A 485 -6.39 41.77 -37.64
N ALA A 486 -6.73 43.02 -37.99
CA ALA A 486 -7.58 43.89 -37.18
C ALA A 486 -8.87 44.33 -37.88
N ILE A 487 -9.02 44.02 -39.17
CA ILE A 487 -10.20 44.35 -39.97
C ILE A 487 -10.88 43.06 -40.43
N GLU A 488 -12.21 43.06 -40.44
CA GLU A 488 -12.96 41.93 -40.95
C GLU A 488 -12.66 41.73 -42.44
N LYS A 489 -12.41 40.47 -42.83
CA LYS A 489 -11.88 40.13 -44.16
C LYS A 489 -12.73 40.70 -45.31
N SER A 490 -14.04 40.75 -45.12
CA SER A 490 -14.99 41.31 -46.08
C SER A 490 -14.86 42.82 -46.25
N TYR A 491 -14.36 43.55 -45.26
CA TYR A 491 -14.23 45.01 -45.28
C TYR A 491 -12.84 45.51 -45.71
N VAL A 492 -11.85 44.62 -45.78
CA VAL A 492 -10.49 44.94 -46.24
C VAL A 492 -10.46 45.63 -47.62
N PRO A 493 -11.20 45.18 -48.66
CA PRO A 493 -11.18 45.85 -49.97
C PRO A 493 -11.64 47.31 -49.90
N VAL A 494 -12.68 47.60 -49.12
CA VAL A 494 -13.23 48.96 -48.92
C VAL A 494 -12.20 49.87 -48.25
N MET A 495 -11.46 49.34 -47.27
CA MET A 495 -10.37 50.07 -46.62
C MET A 495 -9.20 50.37 -47.57
N LEU A 496 -8.84 49.40 -48.43
CA LEU A 496 -7.77 49.56 -49.41
C LEU A 496 -8.10 50.62 -50.47
N GLU A 497 -9.36 50.75 -50.88
CA GLU A 497 -9.80 51.81 -51.80
C GLU A 497 -9.61 53.21 -51.23
N LYS A 498 -9.64 53.37 -49.90
CA LYS A 498 -9.50 54.65 -49.20
C LYS A 498 -8.05 55.03 -48.89
N VAL A 499 -7.08 54.19 -49.27
CA VAL A 499 -5.64 54.47 -49.10
C VAL A 499 -5.26 55.67 -49.97
N GLY A 500 -4.62 56.68 -49.37
CA GLY A 500 -4.22 57.91 -50.06
C GLY A 500 -5.37 58.88 -50.37
N GLN A 501 -6.63 58.51 -50.09
CA GLN A 501 -7.75 59.43 -50.21
C GLN A 501 -7.83 60.37 -48.98
N PRO A 502 -8.36 61.60 -49.12
CA PRO A 502 -8.49 62.55 -48.02
C PRO A 502 -9.26 61.98 -46.80
N ALA A 503 -10.28 61.17 -47.05
CA ALA A 503 -11.07 60.51 -46.01
C ALA A 503 -10.25 59.51 -45.18
N GLY A 504 -9.42 58.71 -45.84
CA GLY A 504 -8.51 57.76 -45.18
C GLY A 504 -7.49 58.47 -44.29
N GLU A 505 -6.85 59.52 -44.81
CA GLU A 505 -5.86 60.28 -44.06
C GLU A 505 -6.46 61.07 -42.88
N LYS A 506 -7.72 61.53 -43.01
CA LYS A 506 -8.46 62.13 -41.90
C LYS A 506 -8.78 61.11 -40.82
N LEU A 507 -9.23 59.90 -41.19
CA LEU A 507 -9.53 58.83 -40.23
C LEU A 507 -8.29 58.41 -39.44
N LYS A 508 -7.13 58.25 -40.09
CA LYS A 508 -5.85 57.89 -39.43
C LYS A 508 -5.47 58.86 -38.29
N LYS A 509 -5.88 60.12 -38.40
CA LYS A 509 -5.58 61.18 -37.43
C LYS A 509 -6.72 61.46 -36.45
N ALA A 510 -7.85 60.74 -36.58
CA ALA A 510 -9.00 60.95 -35.74
C ALA A 510 -8.80 60.46 -34.31
N THR A 511 -9.44 61.16 -33.37
CA THR A 511 -9.36 60.90 -31.94
C THR A 511 -10.68 60.36 -31.41
N PRO A 512 -10.67 59.33 -30.55
CA PRO A 512 -11.89 58.79 -29.97
C PRO A 512 -12.49 59.79 -28.98
N ILE A 513 -13.79 60.03 -29.13
CA ILE A 513 -14.57 60.96 -28.32
C ILE A 513 -15.46 60.16 -27.36
N LYS A 514 -16.32 59.31 -27.90
CA LYS A 514 -17.26 58.50 -27.11
C LYS A 514 -17.31 57.06 -27.61
N ILE A 515 -17.65 56.16 -26.70
CA ILE A 515 -17.83 54.74 -26.96
C ILE A 515 -19.22 54.33 -26.52
N TYR A 516 -19.94 53.64 -27.39
CA TYR A 516 -21.24 53.05 -27.13
C TYR A 516 -21.19 51.55 -27.42
N LYS A 517 -21.85 50.74 -26.60
CA LYS A 517 -21.87 49.28 -26.77
C LYS A 517 -23.31 48.79 -26.85
N GLU A 518 -23.62 48.05 -27.90
CA GLU A 518 -24.92 47.44 -28.14
C GLU A 518 -24.69 45.95 -28.43
N ASP A 519 -25.17 45.08 -27.53
CA ASP A 519 -24.91 43.64 -27.55
C ASP A 519 -23.42 43.26 -27.67
N THR A 520 -23.03 42.69 -28.81
CA THR A 520 -21.65 42.25 -29.12
C THR A 520 -20.87 43.29 -29.94
N ARG A 521 -21.49 44.42 -30.29
CA ARG A 521 -20.91 45.47 -31.13
C ARG A 521 -20.49 46.66 -30.29
N THR A 522 -19.30 47.16 -30.59
CA THR A 522 -18.75 48.38 -29.97
C THR A 522 -18.62 49.45 -31.03
N TYR A 523 -19.27 50.58 -30.79
CA TYR A 523 -19.24 51.75 -31.66
C TYR A 523 -18.35 52.82 -31.03
N VAL A 524 -17.40 53.34 -31.81
CA VAL A 524 -16.48 54.40 -31.35
C VAL A 524 -16.63 55.60 -32.27
N LEU A 525 -17.04 56.72 -31.69
CA LEU A 525 -17.07 58.01 -32.37
C LEU A 525 -15.66 58.59 -32.39
N LEU A 526 -15.17 58.88 -33.59
CA LEU A 526 -13.86 59.46 -33.87
C LEU A 526 -14.04 60.82 -34.53
N GLN A 527 -13.24 61.81 -34.11
CA GLN A 527 -13.30 63.16 -34.67
C GLN A 527 -11.92 63.66 -35.09
N ASN A 528 -11.87 64.35 -36.23
CA ASN A 528 -10.71 65.08 -36.74
C ASN A 528 -11.15 66.35 -37.47
N GLY A 529 -11.04 67.50 -36.80
CA GLY A 529 -11.57 68.78 -37.30
C GLY A 529 -13.08 68.66 -37.56
N ASP A 530 -13.50 69.02 -38.77
CA ASP A 530 -14.90 68.98 -39.20
C ASP A 530 -15.37 67.58 -39.67
N SER A 531 -14.53 66.54 -39.54
CA SER A 531 -14.85 65.18 -40.00
C SER A 531 -15.05 64.24 -38.82
N SER A 532 -16.23 63.65 -38.77
CA SER A 532 -16.64 62.66 -37.77
C SER A 532 -16.84 61.29 -38.41
N PHE A 533 -16.39 60.26 -37.72
CA PHE A 533 -16.49 58.87 -38.15
C PHE A 533 -17.00 58.02 -36.99
N ILE A 534 -17.81 57.01 -37.28
CA ILE A 534 -18.18 55.98 -36.31
C ILE A 534 -17.62 54.66 -36.81
N ILE A 535 -16.75 54.05 -36.02
CA ILE A 535 -16.24 52.70 -36.31
C ILE A 535 -17.02 51.66 -35.54
N GLU A 536 -17.41 50.58 -36.22
CA GLU A 536 -18.04 49.41 -35.61
C GLU A 536 -16.97 48.33 -35.39
N ILE A 537 -16.90 47.80 -34.17
CA ILE A 537 -15.96 46.76 -33.76
C ILE A 537 -16.75 45.57 -33.19
N THR A 538 -16.49 44.38 -33.73
CA THR A 538 -17.02 43.12 -33.22
C THR A 538 -15.89 42.12 -33.04
N ALA A 539 -15.81 41.46 -31.88
CA ALA A 539 -14.78 40.45 -31.58
C ALA A 539 -13.35 40.92 -31.93
N ARG A 540 -12.99 42.16 -31.56
CA ARG A 540 -11.68 42.81 -31.78
C ARG A 540 -11.33 43.11 -33.24
N LYS A 541 -12.30 43.07 -34.14
CA LYS A 541 -12.11 43.47 -35.53
C LYS A 541 -13.02 44.63 -35.90
N LEU A 542 -12.46 45.56 -36.67
CA LEU A 542 -13.22 46.58 -37.37
C LEU A 542 -14.13 45.89 -38.41
N THR A 543 -15.44 46.01 -38.24
CA THR A 543 -16.43 45.44 -39.16
C THR A 543 -16.93 46.46 -40.18
N HIS A 544 -17.07 47.73 -39.78
CA HIS A 544 -17.59 48.79 -40.66
C HIS A 544 -17.16 50.19 -40.20
N ILE A 545 -17.19 51.16 -41.12
CA ILE A 545 -16.98 52.59 -40.84
C ILE A 545 -18.09 53.41 -41.46
N TYR A 546 -18.70 54.26 -40.65
CA TYR A 546 -19.71 55.24 -41.04
C TYR A 546 -19.12 56.65 -40.98
N GLY A 547 -19.51 57.52 -41.91
CA GLY A 547 -19.16 58.93 -41.86
C GLY A 547 -19.36 59.61 -43.22
N GLU A 548 -19.71 60.90 -43.16
CA GLU A 548 -20.02 61.72 -44.35
C GLU A 548 -18.90 61.72 -45.38
N SER A 549 -17.65 61.75 -44.92
CA SER A 549 -16.47 61.72 -45.79
C SER A 549 -16.05 60.31 -46.20
N TRP A 550 -16.65 59.26 -45.62
CA TRP A 550 -16.30 57.85 -45.87
C TRP A 550 -17.21 57.22 -46.93
N ASN A 551 -18.53 57.26 -46.71
CA ASN A 551 -19.56 56.79 -47.63
C ASN A 551 -20.84 57.60 -47.45
N ASN A 552 -21.28 58.27 -48.51
CA ASN A 552 -22.44 59.17 -48.51
C ASN A 552 -23.71 58.53 -49.12
N ALA A 553 -23.72 57.20 -49.30
CA ALA A 553 -24.93 56.49 -49.69
C ALA A 553 -26.07 56.75 -48.69
N GLN A 554 -27.29 56.92 -49.17
CA GLN A 554 -28.43 57.36 -48.36
C GLN A 554 -28.70 56.43 -47.16
N GLU A 555 -28.54 55.12 -47.34
CA GLU A 555 -28.71 54.12 -46.29
C GLU A 555 -27.60 54.18 -45.22
N GLU A 556 -26.36 54.45 -45.63
CA GLU A 556 -25.20 54.61 -44.74
C GLU A 556 -25.30 55.88 -43.90
N MET A 557 -25.78 56.97 -44.51
CA MET A 557 -26.02 58.23 -43.82
C MET A 557 -27.17 58.14 -42.82
N GLN A 558 -28.25 57.42 -43.15
CA GLN A 558 -29.33 57.18 -42.19
C GLN A 558 -28.83 56.39 -40.98
N LYS A 559 -27.96 55.39 -41.19
CA LYS A 559 -27.40 54.60 -40.10
C LYS A 559 -26.38 55.40 -39.27
N TYR A 560 -25.58 56.25 -39.91
CA TYR A 560 -24.66 57.15 -39.26
C TYR A 560 -25.38 58.08 -38.27
N GLU A 561 -26.47 58.75 -38.70
CA GLU A 561 -27.26 59.65 -37.84
C GLU A 561 -27.92 58.92 -36.66
N GLU A 562 -28.47 57.72 -36.90
CA GLU A 562 -29.04 56.89 -35.84
C GLU A 562 -28.00 56.54 -34.77
N LEU A 563 -26.80 56.09 -35.21
CA LEU A 563 -25.72 55.72 -34.32
C LEU A 563 -25.13 56.94 -33.59
N LEU A 564 -25.02 58.09 -34.27
CA LEU A 564 -24.54 59.32 -33.67
C LEU A 564 -25.46 59.74 -32.50
N GLY A 565 -26.78 59.76 -32.71
CA GLY A 565 -27.75 60.08 -31.65
C GLY A 565 -27.69 59.10 -30.47
N LYS A 566 -27.49 57.80 -30.72
CA LYS A 566 -27.29 56.79 -29.67
C LYS A 566 -25.99 57.01 -28.90
N ILE A 567 -24.87 57.28 -29.58
CA ILE A 567 -23.57 57.52 -28.96
C ILE A 567 -23.58 58.82 -28.16
N GLU A 568 -24.23 59.88 -28.64
CA GLU A 568 -24.30 61.13 -27.90
C GLU A 568 -25.11 61.02 -26.62
N SER A 569 -26.24 60.30 -26.67
CA SER A 569 -27.17 60.14 -25.55
C SER A 569 -26.74 59.07 -24.53
N GLN A 570 -26.10 57.98 -24.97
CA GLN A 570 -25.81 56.81 -24.14
C GLN A 570 -24.32 56.41 -24.13
N GLY A 571 -23.49 57.05 -24.96
CA GLY A 571 -22.07 56.75 -25.03
C GLY A 571 -21.29 57.33 -23.84
N VAL A 572 -20.21 56.64 -23.48
CA VAL A 572 -19.28 57.03 -22.41
C VAL A 572 -18.04 57.67 -23.02
N GLU A 573 -17.50 58.70 -22.35
CA GLU A 573 -16.29 59.40 -22.77
C GLU A 573 -15.11 58.44 -22.92
N ALA A 574 -14.36 58.57 -24.03
CA ALA A 574 -13.23 57.70 -24.37
C ALA A 574 -11.94 58.01 -23.56
N GLY A 575 -12.09 58.37 -22.28
CA GLY A 575 -11.02 58.88 -21.41
C GLY A 575 -9.73 58.05 -21.45
N GLY A 576 -8.69 58.64 -22.03
CA GLY A 576 -7.31 58.14 -22.08
C GLY A 576 -7.06 56.92 -22.98
N ILE A 577 -7.87 56.69 -24.01
CA ILE A 577 -7.72 55.61 -25.02
C ILE A 577 -6.79 55.99 -26.16
#